data_AF-A0AAC9PUZ0-F1
#
_entry.id   AF-A0AAC9PUZ0-F1
#
_cell.length_a   1.000
_cell.length_b   1.000
_cell.length_c   1.000
_cell.angle_alpha   90.00
_cell.angle_beta   90.00
_cell.angle_gamma   90.00
#
_symmetry.space_group_name_H-M   'P 1'
#
loop_
_entity.id
_entity.type
_entity.pdbx_description
1 polymer ?
#
loop_
_entity_poly.entity_id
_entity_poly.type
_entity_poly.pdbx_seq_one_letter_code
_entity_poly.pdbx_strand_id
1 'polypeptide(L)'
;MGEDRFELLITVVVGVEDDRRARAACQGLLSLVGGRIVESGDCSAEEPGCWSVTIRRPADVTAGDDESVTLSRAIRRFLRRLGPEYGTSRVSCEPPTAWTVLDDPELLGAIVPSGERLLVEAWSDDSALPDVEPDRPADSEAGFGFPSVDQDETPAVASTVRLRVEVQAERQAGAHWQARAVASRLASRATILRTESADGRTFAVTMDLGSRPGPPDEVAREAAATLGKSGWSRLRVAGESTITEWAAASPGRNGLLGLRLAARQLTESDADDLADADGVDEQSDDFSTAEGGRRPAAESAEATRGGRAGSSTPSKAELLSVEHRRSLPRDEQRWSWWSQ
;
A
#
# COMPACT_ATOMS: atom_id res chain seq x y z
N MET A 1 25.17 -6.25 19.26
CA MET A 1 25.60 -5.97 17.88
C MET A 1 24.36 -5.48 17.18
N GLY A 2 24.34 -4.21 16.76
CA GLY A 2 23.13 -3.55 16.25
C GLY A 2 22.86 -4.01 14.82
N GLU A 3 21.89 -4.90 14.67
CA GLU A 3 21.53 -5.55 13.40
C GLU A 3 20.54 -4.67 12.62
N ASP A 4 20.95 -4.32 11.39
CA ASP A 4 20.17 -3.97 10.20
C ASP A 4 19.01 -2.95 10.30
N ARG A 5 19.26 -1.72 10.78
CA ARG A 5 18.28 -0.59 10.78
C ARG A 5 17.67 -0.27 9.39
N PHE A 6 18.25 -0.76 8.29
CA PHE A 6 17.80 -0.44 6.94
C PHE A 6 17.76 -1.70 6.07
N GLU A 7 16.62 -1.96 5.44
CA GLU A 7 16.41 -3.08 4.53
C GLU A 7 16.19 -2.58 3.09
N LEU A 8 16.57 -3.41 2.12
CA LEU A 8 16.22 -3.22 0.71
C LEU A 8 15.19 -4.26 0.29
N LEU A 9 14.14 -3.80 -0.38
CA LEU A 9 13.22 -4.63 -1.15
C LEU A 9 13.42 -4.32 -2.62
N ILE A 10 13.79 -5.35 -3.38
CA ILE A 10 14.11 -5.24 -4.80
C ILE A 10 13.07 -6.07 -5.53
N THR A 11 12.15 -5.42 -6.25
CA THR A 11 11.14 -6.13 -7.01
C THR A 11 11.42 -6.04 -8.50
N VAL A 12 11.54 -7.21 -9.13
CA VAL A 12 11.83 -7.35 -10.55
C VAL A 12 10.58 -7.82 -11.26
N VAL A 13 10.25 -7.19 -12.38
CA VAL A 13 9.24 -7.69 -13.32
C VAL A 13 9.95 -8.40 -14.47
N VAL A 14 9.50 -9.61 -14.78
CA VAL A 14 10.08 -10.47 -15.81
C VAL A 14 9.01 -11.03 -16.73
N GLY A 15 9.26 -10.97 -18.04
CA GLY A 15 8.41 -11.56 -19.07
C GLY A 15 8.66 -13.06 -19.22
N VAL A 16 7.96 -13.89 -18.45
CA VAL A 16 8.07 -15.36 -18.45
C VAL A 16 6.73 -16.04 -18.15
N GLU A 17 6.61 -17.32 -18.52
CA GLU A 17 5.33 -18.03 -18.44
C GLU A 17 4.95 -18.53 -17.03
N ASP A 18 5.93 -18.69 -16.13
CA ASP A 18 5.72 -19.33 -14.83
C ASP A 18 6.65 -18.85 -13.70
N ASP A 19 6.21 -19.03 -12.44
CA ASP A 19 6.94 -18.70 -11.21
C ASP A 19 8.37 -19.26 -11.17
N ARG A 20 8.56 -20.50 -11.62
CA ARG A 20 9.85 -21.19 -11.54
C ARG A 20 10.86 -20.52 -12.46
N ARG A 21 10.44 -20.16 -13.67
CA ARG A 21 11.25 -19.41 -14.62
C ARG A 21 11.52 -17.99 -14.13
N ALA A 22 10.55 -17.34 -13.51
CA ALA A 22 10.73 -15.99 -12.94
C ALA A 22 11.82 -15.98 -11.85
N ARG A 23 11.75 -16.94 -10.92
CA ARG A 23 12.77 -17.13 -9.87
C ARG A 23 14.13 -17.52 -10.44
N ALA A 24 14.15 -18.33 -11.51
CA ALA A 24 15.38 -18.73 -12.19
C ALA A 24 16.05 -17.53 -12.89
N ALA A 25 15.28 -16.67 -13.56
CA ALA A 25 15.78 -15.45 -14.20
C ALA A 25 16.45 -14.52 -13.18
N CYS A 26 15.89 -14.43 -11.97
CA CYS A 26 16.44 -13.58 -10.90
C CYS A 26 17.71 -14.15 -10.21
N GLN A 27 18.17 -15.36 -10.53
CA GLN A 27 19.34 -15.97 -9.86
C GLN A 27 20.65 -15.21 -10.13
N GLY A 28 20.80 -14.62 -11.31
CA GLY A 28 21.96 -13.79 -11.64
C GLY A 28 22.04 -12.55 -10.72
N LEU A 29 20.91 -11.85 -10.60
CA LEU A 29 20.78 -10.71 -9.69
C LEU A 29 21.03 -11.10 -8.23
N LEU A 30 20.43 -12.21 -7.76
CA LEU A 30 20.68 -12.73 -6.40
C LEU A 30 22.16 -13.06 -6.15
N SER A 31 22.84 -13.65 -7.13
CA SER A 31 24.27 -13.97 -7.01
C SER A 31 25.13 -12.70 -6.95
N LEU A 32 24.74 -11.65 -7.68
CA LEU A 32 25.44 -10.37 -7.74
C LEU A 32 25.27 -9.54 -6.47
N VAL A 33 24.03 -9.42 -6.00
CA VAL A 33 23.67 -8.50 -4.90
C VAL A 33 23.49 -9.22 -3.56
N GLY A 34 23.33 -10.53 -3.54
CA GLY A 34 22.92 -11.29 -2.36
C GLY A 34 21.44 -11.09 -2.03
N GLY A 35 21.03 -11.55 -0.85
CA GLY A 35 19.65 -11.48 -0.39
C GLY A 35 18.89 -12.79 -0.54
N ARG A 36 17.57 -12.72 -0.43
CA ARG A 36 16.66 -13.87 -0.52
C ARG A 36 15.37 -13.47 -1.23
N ILE A 37 14.81 -14.38 -2.03
CA ILE A 37 13.47 -14.20 -2.58
C ILE A 37 12.47 -14.36 -1.44
N VAL A 38 11.56 -13.40 -1.31
CA VAL A 38 10.55 -13.37 -0.23
C VAL A 38 9.13 -13.41 -0.78
N GLU A 39 8.96 -13.00 -2.04
CA GLU A 39 7.67 -13.04 -2.73
C GLU A 39 7.89 -13.30 -4.23
N SER A 40 6.91 -13.94 -4.86
CA SER A 40 6.79 -14.06 -6.30
C SER A 40 5.31 -14.11 -6.65
N GLY A 41 4.88 -13.34 -7.64
CA GLY A 41 3.47 -13.16 -7.96
C GLY A 41 3.23 -12.96 -9.45
N ASP A 42 2.14 -13.55 -9.92
CA ASP A 42 1.64 -13.39 -11.29
C ASP A 42 1.07 -11.97 -11.46
N CYS A 43 1.66 -11.20 -12.38
CA CYS A 43 1.21 -9.86 -12.76
C CYS A 43 0.56 -9.85 -14.15
N SER A 44 0.14 -11.01 -14.67
CA SER A 44 -0.45 -11.14 -16.00
C SER A 44 -1.76 -10.37 -16.20
N ALA A 45 -2.41 -9.96 -15.11
CA ALA A 45 -3.58 -9.08 -15.14
C ALA A 45 -3.25 -7.65 -15.66
N GLU A 46 -1.96 -7.33 -15.78
CA GLU A 46 -1.47 -6.06 -16.31
C GLU A 46 -0.82 -6.23 -17.67
N GLU A 47 0.08 -7.22 -17.80
CA GLU A 47 0.74 -7.56 -19.05
C GLU A 47 0.81 -9.08 -19.20
N PRO A 48 0.20 -9.69 -20.24
CA PRO A 48 0.17 -11.15 -20.39
C PRO A 48 1.57 -11.77 -20.37
N GLY A 49 1.81 -12.72 -19.46
CA GLY A 49 3.12 -13.35 -19.30
C GLY A 49 4.10 -12.61 -18.37
N CYS A 50 3.61 -11.67 -17.56
CA CYS A 50 4.37 -10.96 -16.54
C CYS A 50 4.43 -11.74 -15.22
N TRP A 51 5.63 -11.85 -14.63
CA TRP A 51 5.82 -12.26 -13.24
C TRP A 51 6.64 -11.23 -12.47
N SER A 52 6.29 -11.02 -11.21
CA SER A 52 7.03 -10.17 -10.28
C SER A 52 7.76 -11.03 -9.24
N VAL A 53 9.01 -10.69 -8.93
CA VAL A 53 9.84 -11.38 -7.93
C VAL A 53 10.45 -10.37 -6.97
N THR A 54 10.16 -10.50 -5.68
CA THR A 54 10.68 -9.59 -4.64
C THR A 54 11.82 -10.25 -3.89
N ILE A 55 12.96 -9.56 -3.85
CA ILE A 55 14.18 -9.95 -3.15
C ILE A 55 14.37 -9.02 -1.95
N ARG A 56 14.54 -9.61 -0.76
CA ARG A 56 14.93 -8.88 0.46
C ARG A 56 16.42 -9.01 0.71
N ARG A 57 17.05 -7.92 1.15
CA ARG A 57 18.39 -7.96 1.75
C ARG A 57 18.61 -6.81 2.75
N PRO A 58 19.55 -6.96 3.69
CA PRO A 58 20.06 -5.82 4.45
C PRO A 58 20.69 -4.77 3.55
N ALA A 59 20.51 -3.50 3.90
CA ALA A 59 21.17 -2.39 3.22
C ALA A 59 22.62 -2.23 3.72
N ASP A 60 23.57 -2.11 2.79
CA ASP A 60 24.99 -1.92 3.12
C ASP A 60 25.30 -0.46 3.52
N VAL A 61 24.60 0.09 4.51
CA VAL A 61 24.77 1.48 4.98
C VAL A 61 24.87 1.57 6.49
N THR A 62 25.74 2.46 6.95
CA THR A 62 25.79 2.83 8.37
C THR A 62 24.76 3.94 8.62
N ALA A 63 23.97 3.78 9.67
CA ALA A 63 23.03 4.82 10.11
C ALA A 63 23.78 6.13 10.37
N GLY A 64 23.31 7.21 9.75
CA GLY A 64 23.75 8.58 10.06
C GLY A 64 22.66 9.37 10.78
N ASP A 65 22.95 10.64 11.07
CA ASP A 65 22.00 11.56 11.71
C ASP A 65 20.84 11.95 10.78
N ASP A 66 21.04 11.85 9.46
CA ASP A 66 20.03 12.11 8.44
C ASP A 66 19.59 10.80 7.76
N GLU A 67 18.34 10.44 8.06
CA GLU A 67 17.68 9.24 7.55
C GLU A 67 17.46 9.30 6.03
N SER A 68 17.04 10.45 5.49
CA SER A 68 16.80 10.61 4.04
C SER A 68 18.08 10.40 3.25
N VAL A 69 19.19 10.96 3.76
CA VAL A 69 20.51 10.77 3.17
C VAL A 69 20.94 9.31 3.24
N THR A 70 20.63 8.63 4.35
CA THR A 70 20.98 7.22 4.57
C THR A 70 20.20 6.30 3.62
N LEU A 71 18.88 6.47 3.51
CA LEU A 71 18.00 5.75 2.59
C LEU A 71 18.41 5.97 1.13
N SER A 72 18.61 7.23 0.74
CA SER A 72 19.09 7.54 -0.62
C SER A 72 20.46 6.94 -0.91
N ARG A 73 21.36 6.88 0.08
CA ARG A 73 22.67 6.27 -0.06
C ARG A 73 22.57 4.75 -0.21
N ALA A 74 21.63 4.10 0.48
CA ALA A 74 21.39 2.66 0.36
C ALA A 74 21.04 2.29 -1.10
N ILE A 75 20.09 3.00 -1.69
CA ILE A 75 19.70 2.81 -3.10
C ILE A 75 20.86 3.08 -4.04
N ARG A 76 21.53 4.23 -3.91
CA ARG A 76 22.66 4.56 -4.80
C ARG A 76 23.81 3.56 -4.69
N ARG A 77 24.04 2.98 -3.51
CA ARG A 77 25.05 1.94 -3.30
C ARG A 77 24.64 0.64 -3.98
N PHE A 78 23.36 0.26 -3.90
CA PHE A 78 22.82 -0.88 -4.63
C PHE A 78 22.96 -0.69 -6.14
N LEU A 79 22.51 0.44 -6.69
CA LEU A 79 22.60 0.74 -8.12
C LEU A 79 24.04 0.67 -8.65
N ARG A 80 25.00 1.27 -7.93
CA ARG A 80 26.42 1.19 -8.31
C ARG A 80 26.98 -0.23 -8.32
N ARG A 81 26.39 -1.16 -7.56
CA ARG A 81 26.80 -2.57 -7.55
C ARG A 81 26.26 -3.34 -8.75
N LEU A 82 25.16 -2.89 -9.35
CA LEU A 82 24.66 -3.42 -10.63
C LEU A 82 25.57 -3.03 -11.79
N GLY A 83 26.11 -1.81 -11.76
CA GLY A 83 27.03 -1.29 -12.77
C GLY A 83 26.98 0.24 -12.85
N PRO A 84 27.93 0.87 -13.58
CA PRO A 84 27.94 2.32 -13.75
C PRO A 84 26.72 2.85 -14.51
N GLU A 85 26.15 2.07 -15.42
CA GLU A 85 24.98 2.43 -16.26
C GLU A 85 23.71 2.63 -15.42
N TYR A 86 23.60 1.91 -14.29
CA TYR A 86 22.47 2.01 -13.37
C TYR A 86 22.57 3.23 -12.42
N GLY A 87 23.73 3.88 -12.36
CA GLY A 87 24.02 4.94 -11.39
C GLY A 87 23.34 6.28 -11.68
N THR A 88 22.78 6.47 -12.87
CA THR A 88 22.14 7.71 -13.30
C THR A 88 20.67 7.83 -12.88
N SER A 89 20.09 6.76 -12.35
CA SER A 89 18.67 6.72 -12.02
C SER A 89 18.31 7.66 -10.87
N ARG A 90 17.14 8.30 -11.01
CA ARG A 90 16.62 9.21 -10.00
C ARG A 90 16.18 8.42 -8.78
N VAL A 91 16.58 8.92 -7.61
CA VAL A 91 16.17 8.36 -6.32
C VAL A 91 15.18 9.34 -5.70
N SER A 92 13.96 8.86 -5.46
CA SER A 92 12.97 9.54 -4.64
C SER A 92 13.19 9.13 -3.19
N CYS A 93 13.05 10.08 -2.26
CA CYS A 93 13.25 9.81 -0.85
C CYS A 93 12.14 10.50 -0.07
N GLU A 94 11.36 9.71 0.65
CA GLU A 94 10.30 10.15 1.56
C GLU A 94 10.33 9.22 2.77
N PRO A 95 11.15 9.53 3.80
CA PRO A 95 11.27 8.69 4.98
C PRO A 95 9.89 8.29 5.52
N PRO A 96 9.69 7.01 5.91
CA PRO A 96 10.71 6.01 6.20
C PRO A 96 11.27 5.25 4.99
N THR A 97 10.89 5.63 3.76
CA THR A 97 11.29 4.93 2.54
C THR A 97 12.05 5.82 1.55
N ALA A 98 12.90 5.21 0.74
CA ALA A 98 13.34 5.78 -0.51
C ALA A 98 13.11 4.74 -1.61
N TRP A 99 12.97 5.18 -2.85
CA TRP A 99 12.81 4.27 -3.96
C TRP A 99 13.40 4.82 -5.25
N THR A 100 13.64 3.90 -6.18
CA THR A 100 13.98 4.19 -7.57
C THR A 100 13.34 3.13 -8.46
N VAL A 101 13.05 3.53 -9.69
CA VAL A 101 12.47 2.68 -10.72
C VAL A 101 13.40 2.70 -11.91
N LEU A 102 13.74 1.51 -12.41
CA LEU A 102 14.45 1.31 -13.65
C LEU A 102 13.48 0.67 -14.64
N ASP A 103 13.21 1.39 -15.72
CA ASP A 103 12.28 0.98 -16.77
C ASP A 103 13.04 0.97 -18.11
N ASP A 104 14.05 0.11 -18.18
CA ASP A 104 14.93 -0.07 -19.32
C ASP A 104 15.19 -1.58 -19.52
N PRO A 105 14.38 -2.25 -20.35
CA PRO A 105 14.47 -3.69 -20.55
C PRO A 105 15.80 -4.15 -21.15
N GLU A 106 16.45 -3.31 -21.97
CA GLU A 106 17.75 -3.64 -22.57
C GLU A 106 18.84 -3.65 -21.49
N LEU A 107 18.84 -2.63 -20.63
CA LEU A 107 19.76 -2.55 -19.50
C LEU A 107 19.49 -3.64 -18.45
N LEU A 108 18.22 -3.95 -18.18
CA LEU A 108 17.84 -4.98 -17.21
C LEU A 108 18.11 -6.39 -17.74
N GLY A 109 17.91 -6.62 -19.03
CA GLY A 109 18.20 -7.90 -19.71
C GLY A 109 19.62 -8.41 -19.51
N ALA A 110 20.59 -7.51 -19.26
CA ALA A 110 21.97 -7.86 -18.96
C ALA A 110 22.18 -8.54 -17.59
N ILE A 111 21.30 -8.27 -16.62
CA ILE A 111 21.39 -8.80 -15.24
C ILE A 111 20.27 -9.78 -14.89
N VAL A 112 19.10 -9.62 -15.50
CA VAL A 112 17.94 -10.48 -15.34
C VAL A 112 17.40 -10.79 -16.75
N PRO A 113 17.54 -12.02 -17.25
CA PRO A 113 16.96 -12.41 -18.53
C PRO A 113 15.47 -12.11 -18.57
N SER A 114 15.02 -11.45 -19.64
CA SER A 114 13.64 -10.95 -19.79
C SER A 114 13.19 -9.99 -18.68
N GLY A 115 14.12 -9.29 -18.02
CA GLY A 115 13.80 -8.24 -17.06
C GLY A 115 13.24 -7.01 -17.76
N GLU A 116 12.04 -6.59 -17.36
CA GLU A 116 11.33 -5.46 -17.96
C GLU A 116 11.42 -4.22 -17.09
N ARG A 117 11.27 -4.40 -15.77
CA ARG A 117 11.30 -3.31 -14.79
C ARG A 117 11.96 -3.75 -13.48
N LEU A 118 12.61 -2.80 -12.81
CA LEU A 118 13.18 -2.99 -11.48
C LEU A 118 12.76 -1.86 -10.55
N LEU A 119 12.08 -2.21 -9.48
CA LEU A 119 11.86 -1.36 -8.32
C LEU A 119 12.92 -1.68 -7.26
N VAL A 120 13.56 -0.66 -6.71
CA VAL A 120 14.40 -0.79 -5.52
C VAL A 120 13.91 0.16 -4.45
N GLU A 121 13.42 -0.40 -3.35
CA GLU A 121 12.99 0.33 -2.16
C GLU A 121 14.03 0.16 -1.06
N ALA A 122 14.31 1.23 -0.33
CA ALA A 122 15.04 1.20 0.93
C ALA A 122 14.09 1.61 2.05
N TRP A 123 14.06 0.82 3.12
CA TRP A 123 13.19 1.03 4.27
C TRP A 123 14.02 1.22 5.52
N SER A 124 13.58 2.10 6.42
CA SER A 124 14.10 2.19 7.78
C SER A 124 13.23 1.43 8.77
N ASP A 125 13.87 0.73 9.71
CA ASP A 125 13.18 0.05 10.82
C ASP A 125 12.53 1.02 11.82
N ASP A 126 13.01 2.26 11.82
CA ASP A 126 12.55 3.37 12.66
C ASP A 126 11.23 3.98 12.13
N SER A 127 10.52 3.25 11.29
CA SER A 127 9.14 3.54 10.95
C SER A 127 8.30 3.53 12.23
N ALA A 128 7.92 4.72 12.68
CA ALA A 128 7.01 4.98 13.78
C ALA A 128 5.56 4.62 13.40
N LEU A 129 5.37 3.39 12.94
CA LEU A 129 4.10 2.71 12.92
C LEU A 129 4.08 1.77 14.13
N PRO A 130 3.05 1.82 14.99
CA PRO A 130 2.96 0.93 16.14
C PRO A 130 2.93 -0.53 15.63
N ASP A 131 3.59 -1.43 16.37
CA ASP A 131 3.44 -2.86 16.18
C ASP A 131 1.95 -3.20 16.27
N VAL A 132 1.31 -3.42 15.12
CA VAL A 132 0.03 -4.11 15.09
C VAL A 132 0.38 -5.57 15.25
N GLU A 133 0.37 -6.06 16.49
CA GLU A 133 0.31 -7.50 16.72
C GLU A 133 -0.86 -8.04 15.89
N PRO A 134 -0.65 -9.05 15.03
CA PRO A 134 -1.74 -9.63 14.27
C PRO A 134 -2.74 -10.18 15.29
N ASP A 135 -3.96 -9.63 15.26
CA ASP A 135 -5.07 -9.99 16.12
C ASP A 135 -5.17 -11.52 16.17
N ARG A 136 -4.77 -12.09 17.30
CA ARG A 136 -4.90 -13.52 17.56
C ARG A 136 -6.40 -13.72 17.79
N PRO A 137 -7.11 -14.54 17.00
CA PRO A 137 -8.53 -14.76 17.27
C PRO A 137 -8.63 -15.36 18.67
N ALA A 138 -9.25 -14.61 19.58
CA ALA A 138 -9.52 -15.08 20.92
C ALA A 138 -10.47 -16.27 20.79
N ASP A 139 -9.98 -17.45 21.16
CA ASP A 139 -10.78 -18.64 21.42
C ASP A 139 -11.85 -18.28 22.45
N SER A 140 -13.05 -17.98 21.94
CA SER A 140 -14.24 -17.72 22.73
C SER A 140 -14.96 -19.05 22.95
N GLU A 141 -14.49 -19.82 23.94
CA GLU A 141 -15.30 -20.89 24.51
C GLU A 141 -15.99 -20.42 25.80
N ALA A 142 -17.32 -20.47 25.72
CA ALA A 142 -18.29 -20.70 26.79
C ALA A 142 -18.54 -19.59 27.83
N GLY A 143 -19.66 -18.91 27.64
CA GLY A 143 -20.36 -18.17 28.68
C GLY A 143 -21.84 -17.97 28.30
N PHE A 144 -22.63 -19.05 28.36
CA PHE A 144 -24.10 -18.98 28.26
C PHE A 144 -24.65 -18.07 29.38
N GLY A 145 -25.40 -17.04 28.98
CA GLY A 145 -26.17 -16.19 29.88
C GLY A 145 -27.01 -15.18 29.12
N PHE A 146 -28.22 -15.57 28.70
CA PHE A 146 -29.26 -14.61 28.32
C PHE A 146 -29.72 -13.84 29.57
N PRO A 147 -30.00 -12.54 29.43
CA PRO A 147 -31.42 -12.20 29.34
C PRO A 147 -31.73 -11.22 28.20
N SER A 148 -32.89 -11.45 27.58
CA SER A 148 -33.57 -10.53 26.67
C SER A 148 -33.82 -9.17 27.33
N VAL A 149 -33.44 -8.11 26.63
CA VAL A 149 -34.09 -6.81 26.73
C VAL A 149 -34.23 -6.30 25.31
N ASP A 150 -35.47 -6.05 24.90
CA ASP A 150 -35.85 -5.32 23.70
C ASP A 150 -35.04 -4.02 23.63
N GLN A 151 -34.04 -3.96 22.73
CA GLN A 151 -33.50 -2.68 22.28
C GLN A 151 -34.31 -2.27 21.06
N ASP A 152 -35.11 -1.22 21.24
CA ASP A 152 -35.61 -0.38 20.16
C ASP A 152 -34.48 -0.19 19.14
N GLU A 153 -34.61 -0.78 17.96
CA GLU A 153 -33.81 -0.45 16.78
C GLU A 153 -34.13 1.00 16.39
N THR A 154 -33.51 1.96 17.07
CA THR A 154 -33.30 3.28 16.48
C THR A 154 -32.54 3.06 15.17
N PRO A 155 -33.04 3.56 14.03
CA PRO A 155 -32.36 3.39 12.75
C PRO A 155 -30.92 3.87 12.89
N ALA A 156 -29.97 3.02 12.50
CA ALA A 156 -28.55 3.33 12.58
C ALA A 156 -28.27 4.55 11.71
N VAL A 157 -28.20 5.73 12.32
CA VAL A 157 -27.87 6.97 11.63
C VAL A 157 -26.46 6.81 11.06
N ALA A 158 -26.33 6.84 9.73
CA ALA A 158 -25.03 6.81 9.07
C ALA A 158 -24.58 8.23 8.71
N SER A 159 -23.28 8.48 8.80
CA SER A 159 -22.67 9.75 8.43
C SER A 159 -21.53 9.53 7.44
N THR A 160 -21.48 10.30 6.35
CA THR A 160 -20.32 10.35 5.45
C THR A 160 -19.25 11.23 6.05
N VAL A 161 -17.99 10.80 5.98
CA VAL A 161 -16.84 11.55 6.49
C VAL A 161 -15.96 12.01 5.34
N ARG A 162 -15.65 13.30 5.31
CA ARG A 162 -14.66 13.89 4.40
C ARG A 162 -13.49 14.44 5.20
N LEU A 163 -12.30 14.22 4.65
CA LEU A 163 -11.05 14.74 5.18
C LEU A 163 -10.42 15.67 4.15
N ARG A 164 -10.10 16.89 4.57
CA ARG A 164 -9.22 17.78 3.82
C ARG A 164 -7.89 17.90 4.53
N VAL A 165 -6.82 17.65 3.81
CA VAL A 165 -5.43 17.69 4.29
C VAL A 165 -4.70 18.79 3.55
N GLU A 166 -4.16 19.75 4.29
CA GLU A 166 -3.32 20.82 3.78
C GLU A 166 -1.86 20.47 4.02
N VAL A 167 -1.09 20.41 2.94
CA VAL A 167 0.28 19.90 2.92
C VAL A 167 1.18 20.85 2.13
N GLN A 168 2.32 21.21 2.70
CA GLN A 168 3.42 21.83 1.99
C GLN A 168 4.28 20.74 1.33
N ALA A 169 4.39 20.77 0.01
CA ALA A 169 5.18 19.82 -0.78
C ALA A 169 5.75 20.50 -2.04
N GLU A 170 6.83 19.95 -2.60
CA GLU A 170 7.40 20.47 -3.86
C GLU A 170 6.53 20.15 -5.09
N ARG A 171 5.72 19.09 -5.00
CA ARG A 171 4.88 18.56 -6.07
C ARG A 171 3.59 17.99 -5.52
N GLN A 172 2.54 17.98 -6.35
CA GLN A 172 1.22 17.46 -6.01
C GLN A 172 1.26 16.01 -5.49
N ALA A 173 2.08 15.15 -6.10
CA ALA A 173 2.21 13.74 -5.70
C ALA A 173 2.65 13.58 -4.24
N GLY A 174 3.55 14.44 -3.74
CA GLY A 174 3.97 14.40 -2.33
C GLY A 174 2.84 14.80 -1.38
N ALA A 175 2.02 15.78 -1.78
CA ALA A 175 0.84 16.14 -1.00
C ALA A 175 -0.22 15.04 -0.97
N HIS A 176 -0.42 14.33 -2.09
CA HIS A 176 -1.30 13.17 -2.16
C HIS A 176 -0.85 12.05 -1.23
N TRP A 177 0.46 11.77 -1.20
CA TRP A 177 1.03 10.77 -0.29
C TRP A 177 0.74 11.10 1.17
N GLN A 178 1.03 12.33 1.58
CA GLN A 178 0.80 12.77 2.96
C GLN A 178 -0.69 12.75 3.32
N ALA A 179 -1.56 13.17 2.39
CA ALA A 179 -3.01 13.12 2.60
C ALA A 179 -3.53 11.68 2.78
N ARG A 180 -3.04 10.75 1.96
CA ARG A 180 -3.39 9.33 2.05
C ARG A 180 -2.87 8.67 3.33
N ALA A 181 -1.65 9.00 3.75
CA ALA A 181 -1.08 8.50 5.00
C ALA A 181 -1.85 8.97 6.26
N VAL A 182 -2.49 10.15 6.19
CA VAL A 182 -3.41 10.61 7.23
C VAL A 182 -4.76 9.88 7.11
N ALA A 183 -5.30 9.76 5.90
CA ALA A 183 -6.60 9.12 5.64
C ALA A 183 -6.63 7.64 6.03
N SER A 184 -5.54 6.90 5.82
CA SER A 184 -5.45 5.46 6.13
C SER A 184 -5.66 5.14 7.62
N ARG A 185 -5.48 6.12 8.51
CA ARG A 185 -5.76 5.98 9.95
C ARG A 185 -7.25 5.97 10.28
N LEU A 186 -8.08 6.47 9.37
CA LEU A 186 -9.51 6.67 9.59
C LEU A 186 -10.36 5.68 8.79
N ALA A 187 -9.90 5.37 7.57
CA ALA A 187 -10.61 4.47 6.67
C ALA A 187 -9.61 3.64 5.86
N SER A 188 -9.96 2.37 5.63
CA SER A 188 -9.21 1.45 4.77
C SER A 188 -9.33 1.80 3.28
N ARG A 189 -10.35 2.58 2.92
CA ARG A 189 -10.59 3.08 1.57
C ARG A 189 -10.87 4.57 1.65
N ALA A 190 -10.05 5.35 0.96
CA ALA A 190 -10.22 6.78 0.86
C ALA A 190 -10.03 7.22 -0.60
N THR A 191 -10.96 8.00 -1.12
CA THR A 191 -10.94 8.44 -2.52
C THR A 191 -10.61 9.93 -2.57
N ILE A 192 -9.58 10.31 -3.33
CA ILE A 192 -9.29 11.73 -3.56
C ILE A 192 -10.40 12.31 -4.44
N LEU A 193 -11.16 13.26 -3.90
CA LEU A 193 -12.20 13.98 -4.63
C LEU A 193 -11.65 15.17 -5.40
N ARG A 194 -10.71 15.90 -4.78
CA ARG A 194 -10.20 17.16 -5.32
C ARG A 194 -8.84 17.50 -4.73
N THR A 195 -8.00 18.15 -5.53
CA THR A 195 -6.75 18.76 -5.05
C THR A 195 -6.67 20.19 -5.53
N GLU A 196 -6.34 21.11 -4.63
CA GLU A 196 -6.19 22.53 -4.91
C GLU A 196 -4.75 22.95 -4.57
N SER A 197 -4.16 23.81 -5.39
CA SER A 197 -2.86 24.42 -5.09
C SER A 197 -3.05 25.90 -4.80
N ALA A 198 -2.53 26.40 -3.67
CA ALA A 198 -2.67 27.80 -3.27
C ALA A 198 -1.55 28.68 -3.84
N ASP A 199 -0.30 28.20 -3.79
CA ASP A 199 0.92 28.95 -4.11
C ASP A 199 1.97 28.10 -4.85
N GLY A 200 1.55 26.95 -5.41
CA GLY A 200 2.44 26.00 -6.08
C GLY A 200 3.28 25.12 -5.14
N ARG A 201 3.27 25.38 -3.83
CA ARG A 201 3.98 24.59 -2.81
C ARG A 201 3.08 24.10 -1.69
N THR A 202 1.89 24.64 -1.59
CA THR A 202 0.85 24.27 -0.63
C THR A 202 -0.31 23.68 -1.39
N PHE A 203 -0.65 22.44 -1.04
CA PHE A 203 -1.71 21.67 -1.66
C PHE A 203 -2.76 21.33 -0.62
N ALA A 204 -4.03 21.48 -0.98
CA ALA A 204 -5.15 21.03 -0.17
C ALA A 204 -5.83 19.85 -0.87
N VAL A 205 -5.67 18.66 -0.30
CA VAL A 205 -6.20 17.41 -0.82
C VAL A 205 -7.48 17.09 -0.07
N THR A 206 -8.60 16.99 -0.77
CA THR A 206 -9.90 16.63 -0.19
C THR A 206 -10.23 15.19 -0.56
N MET A 207 -10.56 14.38 0.45
CA MET A 207 -10.78 12.95 0.34
C MET A 207 -12.14 12.59 0.94
N ASP A 208 -12.80 11.61 0.32
CA ASP A 208 -13.93 10.89 0.90
C ASP A 208 -13.41 9.69 1.67
N LEU A 209 -13.86 9.51 2.91
CA LEU A 209 -13.50 8.37 3.77
C LEU A 209 -14.65 7.36 3.88
N GLY A 210 -15.77 7.60 3.19
CA GLY A 210 -16.94 6.75 3.20
C GLY A 210 -17.87 7.00 4.40
N SER A 211 -18.83 6.08 4.56
CA SER A 211 -19.86 6.14 5.58
C SER A 211 -19.42 5.45 6.87
N ARG A 212 -19.78 6.05 8.01
CA ARG A 212 -19.56 5.49 9.35
C ARG A 212 -20.86 5.56 10.16
N PRO A 213 -21.13 4.57 11.03
CA PRO A 213 -22.28 4.60 11.91
C PRO A 213 -22.12 5.72 12.96
N GLY A 214 -23.21 6.38 13.30
CA GLY A 214 -23.29 7.39 14.34
C GLY A 214 -23.65 8.79 13.84
N PRO A 215 -24.05 9.68 14.76
CA PRO A 215 -24.34 11.07 14.44
C PRO A 215 -23.07 11.83 14.02
N PRO A 216 -23.19 12.87 13.18
CA PRO A 216 -22.02 13.54 12.61
C PRO A 216 -21.03 14.11 13.62
N ASP A 217 -21.51 14.58 14.77
CA ASP A 217 -20.66 15.16 15.80
C ASP A 217 -19.82 14.11 16.55
N GLU A 218 -20.37 12.92 16.79
CA GLU A 218 -19.66 11.80 17.38
C GLU A 218 -18.61 11.25 16.42
N VAL A 219 -19.00 11.00 15.16
CA VAL A 219 -18.09 10.49 14.14
C VAL A 219 -16.92 11.44 13.90
N ALA A 220 -17.17 12.76 13.84
CA ALA A 220 -16.10 13.75 13.70
C ALA A 220 -15.18 13.80 14.92
N ARG A 221 -15.72 13.63 16.14
CA ARG A 221 -14.95 13.61 17.39
C ARG A 221 -14.07 12.38 17.49
N GLU A 222 -14.60 11.21 17.16
CA GLU A 222 -13.87 9.95 17.14
C GLU A 222 -12.74 10.01 16.10
N ALA A 223 -13.02 10.44 14.87
CA ALA A 223 -12.01 10.60 13.84
C ALA A 223 -10.88 11.56 14.27
N ALA A 224 -11.22 12.69 14.89
CA ALA A 224 -10.21 13.62 15.43
C ALA A 224 -9.36 12.97 16.54
N ALA A 225 -9.98 12.14 17.39
CA ALA A 225 -9.29 11.40 18.45
C ALA A 225 -8.34 10.34 17.88
N THR A 226 -8.76 9.57 16.87
CA THR A 226 -7.94 8.56 16.18
C THR A 226 -6.69 9.18 15.54
N LEU A 227 -6.79 10.40 15.00
CA LEU A 227 -5.64 11.11 14.46
C LEU A 227 -4.61 11.56 15.52
N GLY A 228 -4.97 11.52 16.81
CA GLY A 228 -4.06 11.65 17.95
C GLY A 228 -3.40 13.02 18.11
N LYS A 229 -3.88 14.05 17.40
CA LYS A 229 -3.36 15.43 17.51
C LYS A 229 -4.09 16.19 18.59
N SER A 230 -3.37 16.94 19.42
CA SER A 230 -3.95 17.94 20.31
C SER A 230 -4.15 19.27 19.56
N GLY A 231 -5.06 20.10 20.04
CA GLY A 231 -5.32 21.42 19.45
C GLY A 231 -6.35 21.46 18.33
N TRP A 232 -7.19 20.42 18.19
CA TRP A 232 -8.38 20.50 17.35
C TRP A 232 -9.32 21.61 17.83
N SER A 233 -9.94 22.30 16.88
CA SER A 233 -10.98 23.27 17.14
C SER A 233 -12.23 22.60 17.70
N ARG A 234 -13.03 23.35 18.45
CA ARG A 234 -14.34 22.89 18.89
C ARG A 234 -15.20 22.56 17.67
N LEU A 235 -15.96 21.48 17.76
CA LEU A 235 -16.92 21.09 16.73
C LEU A 235 -17.84 22.26 16.43
N ARG A 236 -17.96 22.60 15.15
CA ARG A 236 -18.85 23.63 14.63
C ARG A 236 -19.78 23.04 13.60
N VAL A 237 -21.06 23.37 13.70
CA VAL A 237 -22.05 22.99 12.68
C VAL A 237 -22.00 24.03 11.57
N ALA A 238 -21.82 23.60 10.33
CA ALA A 238 -21.93 24.45 9.15
C ALA A 238 -22.85 23.77 8.12
N GLY A 239 -24.07 24.30 8.01
CA GLY A 239 -25.12 23.63 7.24
C GLY A 239 -25.45 22.28 7.84
N GLU A 240 -25.43 21.23 7.01
CA GLU A 240 -25.69 19.84 7.41
C GLU A 240 -24.44 19.09 7.89
N SER A 241 -23.28 19.76 7.93
CA SER A 241 -22.01 19.14 8.29
C SER A 241 -21.51 19.61 9.64
N THR A 242 -21.03 18.67 10.45
CA THR A 242 -20.23 18.96 11.64
C THR A 242 -18.75 18.95 11.26
N ILE A 243 -18.05 20.03 11.60
CA ILE A 243 -16.66 20.26 11.22
C ILE A 243 -15.78 20.42 12.46
N THR A 244 -14.59 19.84 12.40
CA THR A 244 -13.48 20.17 13.30
C THR A 244 -12.19 20.33 12.48
N GLU A 245 -11.33 21.23 12.93
CA GLU A 245 -10.13 21.67 12.21
C GLU A 245 -8.93 21.64 13.14
N TRP A 246 -7.80 21.23 12.59
CA TRP A 246 -6.50 21.30 13.24
C TRP A 246 -5.55 22.06 12.33
N ALA A 247 -4.70 22.90 12.90
CA ALA A 247 -3.69 23.64 12.17
C ALA A 247 -2.37 23.61 12.94
N ALA A 248 -1.27 23.46 12.20
CA ALA A 248 0.07 23.59 12.74
C ALA A 248 0.51 25.06 12.70
N ALA A 249 1.21 25.51 13.75
CA ALA A 249 1.81 26.85 13.74
C ALA A 249 2.95 26.98 12.71
N SER A 250 3.52 25.87 12.27
CA SER A 250 4.56 25.79 11.24
C SER A 250 4.53 24.41 10.59
N PRO A 251 4.90 24.28 9.29
CA PRO A 251 4.99 22.98 8.64
C PRO A 251 5.97 22.08 9.39
N GLY A 252 5.49 20.91 9.80
CA GLY A 252 6.33 19.86 10.36
C GLY A 252 7.21 19.19 9.29
N ARG A 253 7.99 18.19 9.69
CA ARG A 253 8.87 17.42 8.76
C ARG A 253 8.10 16.72 7.63
N ASN A 254 6.81 16.47 7.83
CA ASN A 254 5.91 15.85 6.87
C ASN A 254 5.08 16.87 6.06
N GLY A 255 5.40 18.16 6.18
CA GLY A 255 4.72 19.23 5.46
C GLY A 255 3.27 19.48 5.87
N LEU A 256 2.69 18.75 6.83
CA LEU A 256 1.31 18.96 7.25
C LEU A 256 1.13 20.35 7.87
N LEU A 257 0.23 21.13 7.29
CA LEU A 257 -0.15 22.47 7.73
C LEU A 257 -1.50 22.47 8.43
N GLY A 258 -2.43 21.65 7.96
CA GLY A 258 -3.79 21.64 8.49
C GLY A 258 -4.57 20.40 8.12
N LEU A 259 -5.54 20.08 8.96
CA LEU A 259 -6.49 18.99 8.76
C LEU A 259 -7.89 19.55 9.01
N ARG A 260 -8.85 19.14 8.19
CA ARG A 260 -10.25 19.47 8.39
C ARG A 260 -11.09 18.22 8.18
N LEU A 261 -11.80 17.83 9.22
CA LEU A 261 -12.78 16.77 9.19
C LEU A 261 -14.16 17.39 9.04
N ALA A 262 -14.96 16.84 8.12
CA ALA A 262 -16.36 17.19 7.97
C ALA A 262 -17.17 15.89 7.94
N ALA A 263 -18.11 15.74 8.86
CA ALA A 263 -19.07 14.65 8.86
C ALA A 263 -20.44 15.21 8.50
N ARG A 264 -21.18 14.52 7.61
CA ARG A 264 -22.54 14.86 7.22
C ARG A 264 -23.43 13.64 7.40
N GLN A 265 -24.63 13.82 7.92
CA GLN A 265 -25.60 12.73 8.03
C GLN A 265 -26.06 12.30 6.63
N LEU A 266 -26.11 10.98 6.36
CA LEU A 266 -26.80 10.45 5.20
C LEU A 266 -28.31 10.55 5.46
N THR A 267 -29.04 11.16 4.53
CA THR A 267 -30.49 11.05 4.47
C THR A 267 -30.87 9.80 3.67
N GLU A 268 -32.03 9.19 3.94
CA GLU A 268 -32.48 7.97 3.25
C GLU A 268 -32.49 8.09 1.72
N SER A 269 -32.68 9.30 1.19
CA SER A 269 -32.59 9.58 -0.25
C SER A 269 -31.19 9.40 -0.85
N ASP A 270 -30.12 9.44 -0.04
CA ASP A 270 -28.73 9.24 -0.49
C ASP A 270 -28.31 7.76 -0.43
N ALA A 271 -29.09 6.90 0.25
CA ALA A 271 -28.77 5.49 0.44
C ALA A 271 -29.20 4.61 -0.76
N ASP A 272 -30.30 4.97 -1.42
CA ASP A 272 -30.81 4.24 -2.60
C ASP A 272 -29.88 4.38 -3.82
N ASP A 273 -29.27 5.55 -4.03
CA ASP A 273 -28.33 5.79 -5.15
C ASP A 273 -27.02 4.97 -5.04
N LEU A 274 -26.66 4.47 -3.84
CA LEU A 274 -25.47 3.64 -3.61
C LEU A 274 -25.75 2.14 -3.72
N ALA A 275 -27.01 1.71 -3.63
CA ALA A 275 -27.39 0.30 -3.73
C ALA A 275 -27.54 -0.17 -5.19
N ASP A 276 -27.84 0.74 -6.12
CA ASP A 276 -28.07 0.41 -7.54
C ASP A 276 -26.78 0.31 -8.39
N ALA A 277 -25.60 0.58 -7.82
CA ALA A 277 -24.33 0.53 -8.54
C ALA A 277 -23.71 -0.88 -8.68
N ASP A 278 -24.26 -1.89 -7.99
CA ASP A 278 -23.78 -3.29 -8.02
C ASP A 278 -24.71 -4.25 -8.79
N GLY A 279 -25.71 -3.71 -9.50
CA GLY A 279 -26.60 -4.50 -10.37
C GLY A 279 -26.16 -4.44 -11.83
N VAL A 280 -26.29 -5.58 -12.54
CA VAL A 280 -26.19 -5.78 -14.01
C VAL A 280 -24.76 -6.20 -14.47
N ASP A 281 -24.48 -7.35 -15.10
CA ASP A 281 -25.28 -8.27 -15.92
C ASP A 281 -24.70 -9.71 -15.87
N GLU A 282 -25.48 -10.68 -15.39
CA GLU A 282 -25.26 -12.10 -15.67
C GLU A 282 -25.94 -12.43 -17.00
N GLN A 283 -25.28 -12.15 -18.12
CA GLN A 283 -25.68 -12.70 -19.42
C GLN A 283 -24.81 -13.92 -19.73
N SER A 284 -25.39 -15.06 -19.38
CA SER A 284 -24.98 -16.39 -19.77
C SER A 284 -25.14 -16.53 -21.28
N ASP A 285 -24.06 -16.90 -21.96
CA ASP A 285 -24.14 -17.47 -23.30
C ASP A 285 -23.45 -18.83 -23.36
N ASP A 286 -24.25 -19.72 -23.91
CA ASP A 286 -24.20 -21.16 -23.96
C ASP A 286 -23.33 -21.60 -25.14
N PHE A 287 -22.30 -22.44 -24.94
CA PHE A 287 -21.74 -23.22 -26.04
C PHE A 287 -21.16 -24.55 -25.56
N SER A 288 -21.92 -25.61 -25.86
CA SER A 288 -21.54 -27.01 -25.65
C SER A 288 -20.87 -27.62 -26.88
N THR A 289 -19.84 -28.43 -26.57
CA THR A 289 -19.44 -29.72 -27.20
C THR A 289 -18.90 -29.77 -28.63
N ALA A 290 -17.68 -30.31 -28.79
CA ALA A 290 -17.49 -31.69 -29.28
C ALA A 290 -16.06 -32.24 -29.08
N GLU A 291 -16.03 -33.50 -28.63
CA GLU A 291 -15.09 -34.63 -28.81
C GLU A 291 -13.79 -34.41 -29.61
N GLY A 292 -12.65 -35.04 -29.33
CA GLY A 292 -12.33 -36.21 -28.52
C GLY A 292 -10.89 -36.66 -28.84
N GLY A 293 -10.23 -37.35 -27.91
CA GLY A 293 -8.88 -37.86 -28.13
C GLY A 293 -8.29 -38.55 -26.90
N ARG A 294 -8.31 -39.88 -26.91
CA ARG A 294 -8.07 -40.76 -25.76
C ARG A 294 -6.69 -41.43 -25.86
N ARG A 295 -5.82 -41.21 -24.85
CA ARG A 295 -4.76 -42.10 -24.26
C ARG A 295 -3.57 -42.58 -25.14
N PRO A 296 -2.44 -43.09 -24.58
CA PRO A 296 -2.28 -43.69 -23.23
C PRO A 296 -1.08 -43.22 -22.38
N ALA A 297 -1.08 -43.79 -21.17
CA ALA A 297 -0.20 -43.58 -20.04
C ALA A 297 1.23 -44.12 -20.22
N ALA A 298 2.17 -43.54 -19.48
CA ALA A 298 3.37 -44.21 -19.01
C ALA A 298 3.63 -43.81 -17.56
N GLU A 299 3.90 -44.83 -16.76
CA GLU A 299 4.09 -44.85 -15.31
C GLU A 299 5.42 -44.24 -14.85
N SER A 300 5.35 -43.67 -13.64
CA SER A 300 6.30 -43.81 -12.54
C SER A 300 7.78 -43.42 -12.73
N ALA A 301 8.13 -42.28 -12.11
CA ALA A 301 9.39 -42.17 -11.38
C ALA A 301 9.18 -41.29 -10.13
N GLU A 302 9.07 -42.00 -9.02
CA GLU A 302 9.06 -41.53 -7.65
C GLU A 302 10.45 -40.97 -7.29
N ALA A 303 10.56 -39.68 -6.97
CA ALA A 303 11.77 -39.12 -6.39
C ALA A 303 11.47 -37.85 -5.58
N THR A 304 11.48 -38.04 -4.27
CA THR A 304 12.06 -37.13 -3.28
C THR A 304 11.31 -35.82 -3.00
N ARG A 305 10.43 -35.90 -1.99
CA ARG A 305 10.11 -34.80 -1.06
C ARG A 305 11.38 -34.03 -0.70
N GLY A 306 11.49 -32.79 -1.17
CA GLY A 306 12.56 -31.87 -0.83
C GLY A 306 12.01 -30.50 -0.45
N GLY A 307 12.24 -30.11 0.80
CA GLY A 307 12.33 -28.70 1.21
C GLY A 307 11.03 -27.93 1.32
N ARG A 308 10.30 -28.11 2.42
CA ARG A 308 9.41 -27.07 2.96
C ARG A 308 10.30 -25.85 3.21
N ALA A 309 10.19 -24.81 2.37
CA ALA A 309 10.82 -23.52 2.61
C ALA A 309 10.49 -23.11 4.05
N GLY A 310 11.51 -22.89 4.87
CA GLY A 310 11.34 -22.43 6.24
C GLY A 310 10.53 -21.14 6.19
N SER A 311 9.30 -21.20 6.71
CA SER A 311 8.49 -20.03 6.99
C SER A 311 9.23 -19.20 8.02
N SER A 312 10.12 -18.34 7.56
CA SER A 312 10.67 -17.26 8.38
C SER A 312 9.58 -16.20 8.51
N THR A 313 9.35 -15.70 9.71
CA THR A 313 8.47 -14.57 9.97
C THR A 313 8.80 -13.42 9.01
N PRO A 314 7.79 -12.78 8.40
CA PRO A 314 8.04 -11.64 7.51
C PRO A 314 8.72 -10.51 8.28
N SER A 315 9.63 -9.77 7.63
CA SER A 315 10.26 -8.61 8.26
C SER A 315 9.28 -7.43 8.35
N LYS A 316 9.61 -6.45 9.19
CA LYS A 316 8.84 -5.21 9.29
C LYS A 316 8.74 -4.52 7.93
N ALA A 317 9.83 -4.44 7.16
CA ALA A 317 9.80 -3.85 5.82
C ALA A 317 8.89 -4.62 4.85
N GLU A 318 8.86 -5.96 4.91
CA GLU A 318 7.95 -6.77 4.08
C GLU A 318 6.48 -6.48 4.43
N LEU A 319 6.15 -6.44 5.72
CA LEU A 319 4.79 -6.12 6.17
C LEU A 319 4.40 -4.71 5.74
N LEU A 320 5.30 -3.73 5.90
CA LEU A 320 5.09 -2.35 5.48
C LEU A 320 4.94 -2.21 3.97
N SER A 321 5.73 -2.93 3.17
CA SER A 321 5.61 -2.91 1.70
C SER A 321 4.31 -3.56 1.23
N VAL A 322 3.87 -4.66 1.86
CA VAL A 322 2.58 -5.28 1.56
C VAL A 322 1.42 -4.38 1.97
N GLU A 323 1.47 -3.79 3.16
CA GLU A 323 0.46 -2.83 3.63
C GLU A 323 0.44 -1.58 2.75
N HIS A 324 1.61 -1.06 2.37
CA HIS A 324 1.76 0.04 1.43
C HIS A 324 1.09 -0.29 0.09
N ARG A 325 1.46 -1.41 -0.55
CA ARG A 325 0.86 -1.86 -1.82
C ARG A 325 -0.66 -2.06 -1.70
N ARG A 326 -1.13 -2.66 -0.60
CA ARG A 326 -2.57 -2.85 -0.35
C ARG A 326 -3.31 -1.54 -0.12
N SER A 327 -2.64 -0.53 0.42
CA SER A 327 -3.22 0.81 0.64
C SER A 327 -3.30 1.66 -0.64
N LEU A 328 -2.63 1.25 -1.72
CA LEU A 328 -2.78 1.88 -3.03
C LEU A 328 -4.13 1.46 -3.65
N PRO A 329 -4.85 2.39 -4.32
CA PRO A 329 -6.00 2.07 -5.20
C PRO A 329 -5.67 0.94 -6.18
N ARG A 330 -6.65 0.14 -6.60
CA ARG A 330 -6.44 -1.03 -7.49
C ARG A 330 -5.78 -0.65 -8.83
N ASP A 331 -6.03 0.56 -9.31
CA ASP A 331 -5.43 1.15 -10.50
C ASP A 331 -3.96 1.59 -10.28
N GLU A 332 -3.55 1.88 -9.03
CA GLU A 332 -2.17 2.20 -8.63
C GLU A 332 -1.41 0.99 -8.05
N GLN A 333 -2.12 -0.09 -7.70
CA GLN A 333 -1.53 -1.43 -7.47
C GLN A 333 -0.93 -2.01 -8.74
N ARG A 334 -1.26 -1.40 -9.90
CA ARG A 334 -0.70 -1.77 -11.19
C ARG A 334 0.71 -1.20 -11.36
N TRP A 335 1.66 -2.07 -11.68
CA TRP A 335 3.04 -1.75 -12.08
C TRP A 335 3.11 -0.66 -13.15
N SER A 336 2.10 -0.51 -14.00
CA SER A 336 2.02 0.49 -15.09
C SER A 336 2.04 1.96 -14.64
N TRP A 337 1.84 2.28 -13.36
CA TRP A 337 1.91 3.67 -12.85
C TRP A 337 3.33 4.17 -12.58
N TRP A 338 4.32 3.27 -12.65
CA TRP A 338 5.71 3.55 -12.28
C TRP A 338 6.52 4.19 -13.43
N SER A 339 5.90 4.33 -14.61
CA SER A 339 6.51 4.74 -15.88
C SER A 339 6.10 6.15 -16.36
N GLN A 340 5.69 7.06 -15.47
CA GLN A 340 5.40 8.47 -15.82
C GLN A 340 6.10 9.48 -14.91
#